data_AF-A0A2K1J0H5-F1
#
_entry.id   AF-A0A2K1J0H5-F1
#
_cell.length_a   1.000
_cell.length_b   1.000
_cell.length_c   1.000
_cell.angle_alpha   90.00
_cell.angle_beta   90.00
_cell.angle_gamma   90.00
#
_symmetry.space_group_name_H-M   'P 1'
#
loop_
_entity.id
_entity.type
_entity.pdbx_description
1 polymer ?
#
loop_
_entity_poly.entity_id
_entity_poly.type
_entity_poly.pdbx_seq_one_letter_code
_entity_poly.pdbx_strand_id
1 'polypeptide(L)'
;MLFDKLWIGMNKMSNFYSMKHYSFTFKSLVMFAIKSHNSKNECLSTYITYWTDNNKATLEDLKYFIVSIINFGMFGKPMVYTDICRFVGNTTEQFCSRWMQIEAFYAVFWNHNATRAISYESY
;
A
#
# COMPACT_ATOMS: atom_id res chain seq x y z
N MET A 1 1.03 -22.92 -9.88
CA MET A 1 0.83 -21.52 -9.42
C MET A 1 2.21 -20.88 -9.32
N LEU A 2 2.46 -19.83 -10.10
CA LEU A 2 3.62 -18.97 -9.93
C LEU A 2 3.24 -17.87 -8.93
N PHE A 3 4.07 -17.65 -7.92
CA PHE A 3 3.91 -16.55 -6.97
C PHE A 3 4.83 -15.40 -7.41
N ASP A 4 4.25 -14.30 -7.87
CA ASP A 4 5.04 -13.18 -8.42
C ASP A 4 5.30 -12.06 -7.40
N LYS A 5 4.48 -11.97 -6.35
CA LYS A 5 4.53 -10.94 -5.30
C LYS A 5 4.11 -11.52 -3.95
N LEU A 6 4.55 -10.89 -2.86
CA LEU A 6 4.22 -11.31 -1.50
C LEU A 6 3.73 -10.12 -0.67
N TRP A 7 2.67 -10.35 0.09
CA TRP A 7 2.10 -9.38 1.03
C TRP A 7 2.57 -9.70 2.46
N ILE A 8 3.10 -8.69 3.17
CA ILE A 8 3.64 -8.84 4.53
C ILE A 8 2.85 -7.93 5.46
N GLY A 9 1.78 -8.44 6.08
CA GLY A 9 0.97 -7.72 7.06
C GLY A 9 1.55 -7.64 8.48
N MET A 10 0.87 -6.90 9.37
CA MET A 10 1.08 -6.87 10.83
C MET A 10 2.43 -6.34 11.33
N ASN A 11 3.20 -5.67 10.48
CA ASN A 11 4.50 -5.09 10.80
C ASN A 11 4.42 -3.56 10.75
N LYS A 12 4.76 -2.87 11.84
CA LYS A 12 4.79 -1.40 11.87
C LYS A 12 6.04 -0.87 11.17
N MET A 13 5.85 0.00 10.18
CA MET A 13 6.95 0.63 9.44
C MET A 13 7.93 1.43 10.33
N SER A 14 7.48 1.92 11.49
CA SER A 14 8.33 2.67 12.44
C SER A 14 9.41 1.81 13.12
N ASN A 15 9.37 0.48 13.00
CA ASN A 15 10.28 -0.41 13.70
C ASN A 15 11.42 -0.91 12.79
N PHE A 16 12.66 -0.85 13.28
CA PHE A 16 13.85 -1.33 12.57
C PHE A 16 13.79 -2.84 12.30
N TYR A 17 13.13 -3.61 13.18
CA TYR A 17 12.88 -5.04 12.97
C TYR A 17 12.04 -5.30 11.72
N SER A 18 11.00 -4.50 11.48
CA SER A 18 10.14 -4.63 10.31
C SER A 18 10.92 -4.31 9.03
N MET A 19 11.74 -3.25 9.02
CA MET A 19 12.65 -2.93 7.90
C MET A 19 13.59 -4.09 7.54
N LYS A 20 14.16 -4.77 8.54
CA LYS A 20 14.98 -5.97 8.32
C LYS A 20 14.18 -7.12 7.75
N HIS A 21 12.97 -7.35 8.25
CA HIS A 21 12.09 -8.41 7.75
C HIS A 21 11.78 -8.19 6.26
N TYR A 22 11.42 -6.98 5.86
CA TYR A 22 11.17 -6.68 4.45
C TYR A 22 12.42 -6.85 3.56
N SER A 23 13.59 -6.43 4.04
CA SER A 23 14.86 -6.61 3.32
C SER A 23 15.20 -8.08 3.11
N PHE A 24 14.96 -8.91 4.14
CA PHE A 24 15.16 -10.37 4.05
C PHE A 24 14.21 -10.98 3.02
N THR A 25 12.92 -10.65 3.07
CA THR A 25 11.94 -11.20 2.13
C THR A 25 12.24 -10.78 0.69
N PHE A 26 12.62 -9.51 0.46
CA PHE A 26 13.03 -9.06 -0.86
C PHE A 26 14.22 -9.85 -1.40
N LYS A 27 15.27 -10.02 -0.60
CA LYS A 27 16.45 -10.82 -0.97
C LYS A 27 16.08 -12.26 -1.28
N SER A 28 15.20 -12.88 -0.48
CA SER A 28 14.74 -14.24 -0.76
C SER A 28 13.98 -14.34 -2.07
N LEU A 29 13.09 -13.38 -2.39
CA LEU A 29 12.35 -13.37 -3.65
C LEU A 29 13.26 -13.19 -4.85
N VAL A 30 14.27 -12.31 -4.76
CA VAL A 30 15.27 -12.13 -5.83
C VAL A 30 16.08 -13.41 -6.06
N MET A 31 16.48 -14.12 -4.99
CA MET A 31 17.19 -15.39 -5.11
C MET A 31 16.30 -16.50 -5.72
N PHE A 32 15.02 -16.57 -5.35
CA PHE A 32 14.09 -17.54 -5.91
C PHE A 32 13.69 -17.26 -7.36
N ALA A 33 13.60 -15.98 -7.76
CA ALA A 33 13.11 -15.58 -9.07
C ALA A 33 14.13 -15.72 -10.22
N ILE A 34 15.37 -16.16 -9.96
CA ILE A 34 16.50 -16.16 -10.93
C ILE A 34 16.55 -14.82 -11.72
N LYS A 35 16.26 -13.71 -11.05
CA LYS A 35 16.28 -12.39 -11.67
C LYS A 35 17.61 -11.76 -11.31
N SER A 36 18.55 -11.77 -12.26
CA SER A 36 19.86 -11.11 -12.09
C SER A 36 19.64 -9.63 -11.74
N HIS A 37 19.90 -9.29 -10.49
CA HIS A 37 19.77 -7.94 -9.97
C HIS A 37 21.14 -7.28 -10.00
N ASN A 38 21.38 -6.43 -11.00
CA ASN A 38 22.68 -5.83 -11.27
C ASN A 38 22.84 -4.43 -10.66
N SER A 39 21.98 -4.04 -9.71
CA SER A 39 22.01 -2.70 -9.11
C SER A 39 22.52 -2.74 -7.68
N LYS A 40 23.78 -2.33 -7.48
CA LYS A 40 24.40 -2.19 -6.15
C LYS A 40 23.91 -0.95 -5.38
N ASN A 41 23.07 -0.10 -5.97
CA ASN A 41 22.68 1.20 -5.41
C ASN A 41 21.17 1.48 -5.39
N GLU A 42 20.31 0.50 -5.67
CA GLU A 42 18.87 0.73 -5.61
C GLU A 42 18.34 0.67 -4.17
N CYS A 43 17.63 1.73 -3.80
CA CYS A 43 16.98 1.81 -2.50
C CYS A 43 15.83 0.81 -2.40
N LEU A 44 15.66 0.25 -1.21
CA LEU A 44 14.57 -0.68 -0.89
C LEU A 44 13.18 -0.07 -1.16
N SER A 45 13.05 1.25 -1.12
CA SER A 45 11.81 1.99 -1.42
C SER A 45 11.34 1.86 -2.88
N THR A 46 12.19 1.43 -3.81
CA THR A 46 11.80 1.16 -5.21
C THR A 46 11.04 -0.16 -5.36
N TYR A 47 11.19 -1.07 -4.40
CA TYR A 47 10.69 -2.44 -4.47
C TYR A 47 9.61 -2.75 -3.44
N ILE A 48 9.47 -1.89 -2.44
CA ILE A 48 8.48 -2.03 -1.38
C ILE A 48 7.44 -0.96 -1.55
N THR A 49 6.19 -1.40 -1.55
CA THR A 49 5.05 -0.53 -1.37
C THR A 49 4.58 -0.57 0.07
N TYR A 50 4.30 0.60 0.63
CA TYR A 50 3.73 0.76 1.95
C TYR A 50 2.24 1.08 1.84
N TRP A 51 1.48 0.73 2.87
CA TRP A 51 0.09 1.11 2.99
C TRP A 51 -0.17 1.77 4.34
N THR A 52 -1.15 2.67 4.39
CA THR A 52 -1.60 3.29 5.64
C THR A 52 -2.75 2.48 6.23
N ASP A 53 -2.59 2.02 7.48
CA ASP A 53 -3.60 1.21 8.16
C ASP A 53 -4.82 2.04 8.64
N ASN A 54 -6.02 1.47 8.46
CA ASN A 54 -7.29 1.79 9.14
C ASN A 54 -7.80 3.23 9.00
N ASN A 55 -8.38 3.57 7.84
CA ASN A 55 -9.14 4.81 7.61
C ASN A 55 -10.63 4.67 8.06
N LYS A 56 -11.29 5.78 8.40
CA LYS A 56 -12.69 5.81 8.88
C LYS A 56 -13.73 6.31 7.85
N ALA A 57 -13.38 6.37 6.56
CA ALA A 57 -14.24 6.89 5.48
C ALA A 57 -14.54 8.37 5.56
N THR A 58 -13.79 9.13 6.36
CA THR A 58 -14.09 10.54 6.49
C THR A 58 -13.38 11.34 5.42
N LEU A 59 -13.96 12.49 5.06
CA LEU A 59 -13.30 13.47 4.20
C LEU A 59 -11.99 13.98 4.83
N GLU A 60 -11.90 13.98 6.17
CA GLU A 60 -10.69 14.32 6.90
C GLU A 60 -9.58 13.28 6.69
N ASP A 61 -9.92 11.99 6.73
CA ASP A 61 -8.97 10.90 6.43
C ASP A 61 -8.45 11.01 5.00
N LEU A 62 -9.31 11.37 4.04
CA LEU A 62 -8.90 11.60 2.64
C LEU A 62 -7.87 12.74 2.54
N LYS A 63 -8.11 13.86 3.22
CA LYS A 63 -7.18 14.99 3.26
C LYS A 63 -5.86 14.61 3.91
N TYR A 64 -5.92 13.89 5.04
CA TYR A 64 -4.74 13.41 5.74
C TYR A 64 -3.91 12.47 4.86
N PHE A 65 -4.58 11.62 4.09
CA PHE A 65 -3.92 10.69 3.17
C PHE A 65 -3.20 11.40 2.03
N ILE A 66 -3.84 12.38 1.37
CA ILE A 66 -3.20 13.20 0.32
C ILE A 66 -1.91 13.83 0.84
N VAL A 67 -1.95 14.46 2.02
CA VAL A 67 -0.78 15.07 2.66
C VAL A 67 0.28 14.02 2.99
N SER A 68 -0.14 12.84 3.47
CA SER A 68 0.76 11.75 3.80
C SER A 68 1.53 11.24 2.57
N ILE A 69 0.86 11.02 1.43
CA ILE A 69 1.54 10.59 0.20
C ILE A 69 2.57 11.63 -0.25
N ILE A 70 2.21 12.93 -0.24
CA ILE A 70 3.12 14.00 -0.63
C ILE A 70 4.35 14.01 0.28
N ASN A 71 4.15 13.89 1.59
CA ASN A 71 5.24 13.80 2.56
C ASN A 71 6.12 12.57 2.29
N PHE A 72 5.54 11.40 2.07
CA PHE A 72 6.29 10.18 1.77
C PHE A 72 7.07 10.29 0.45
N GLY A 73 6.52 10.95 -0.57
CA GLY A 73 7.20 11.29 -1.80
C GLY A 73 8.44 12.17 -1.55
N MET A 74 8.32 13.21 -0.74
CA MET A 74 9.45 14.09 -0.36
C MET A 74 10.53 13.36 0.44
N PHE A 75 10.17 12.38 1.28
CA PHE A 75 11.10 11.58 2.07
C PHE A 75 11.64 10.33 1.34
N GLY A 76 11.50 10.25 0.00
CA GLY A 76 12.09 9.18 -0.81
C GLY A 76 11.38 7.83 -0.72
N LYS A 77 10.10 7.83 -0.33
CA LYS A 77 9.21 6.67 -0.28
C LYS A 77 7.96 6.91 -1.15
N PRO A 78 8.08 6.92 -2.49
CA PRO A 78 6.96 7.29 -3.37
C PRO A 78 5.87 6.21 -3.47
N MET A 79 6.18 4.96 -3.12
CA MET A 79 5.25 3.84 -3.21
C MET A 79 4.44 3.70 -1.92
N VAL A 80 3.48 4.60 -1.70
CA VAL A 80 2.52 4.54 -0.58
C VAL A 80 1.10 4.62 -1.11
N TYR A 81 0.20 3.79 -0.58
CA TYR A 81 -1.23 3.84 -0.88
C TYR A 81 -2.08 3.72 0.40
N THR A 82 -3.40 3.88 0.29
CA THR A 82 -4.35 3.57 1.36
C THR A 82 -5.37 2.59 0.83
N ASP A 83 -5.99 1.85 1.75
CA ASP A 83 -7.01 0.90 1.35
C ASP A 83 -8.27 1.65 0.89
N ILE A 84 -8.71 1.33 -0.33
CA ILE A 84 -9.95 1.84 -0.92
C ILE A 84 -11.12 1.16 -0.24
N CYS A 85 -12.05 1.96 0.29
CA CYS A 85 -13.32 1.49 0.84
C CYS A 85 -13.21 0.56 2.08
N ARG A 86 -12.02 0.47 2.68
CA ARG A 86 -11.72 -0.30 3.91
C ARG A 86 -12.03 0.48 5.18
N PHE A 87 -13.26 0.91 5.32
CA PHE A 87 -13.61 1.77 6.44
C PHE A 87 -14.10 0.98 7.65
N VAL A 88 -13.81 1.51 8.85
CA VAL A 88 -14.49 1.07 10.07
C VAL A 88 -15.95 1.58 10.02
N GLY A 89 -16.80 0.91 9.24
CA GLY A 89 -18.22 1.28 9.05
C GLY A 89 -18.71 1.09 7.61
N ASN A 90 -19.99 1.36 7.37
CA ASN A 90 -20.57 1.37 6.03
C ASN A 90 -20.25 2.70 5.33
N THR A 91 -19.67 2.64 4.14
CA THR A 91 -19.50 3.80 3.25
C THR A 91 -20.63 3.88 2.22
N THR A 92 -20.80 5.02 1.57
CA THR A 92 -21.66 5.11 0.40
C THR A 92 -20.88 4.75 -0.86
N GLU A 93 -21.56 4.16 -1.84
CA GLU A 93 -21.00 3.84 -3.16
C GLU A 93 -20.41 5.09 -3.85
N GLN A 94 -21.11 6.22 -3.72
CA GLN A 94 -20.68 7.51 -4.27
C GLN A 94 -19.35 8.00 -3.67
N PHE A 95 -19.15 7.78 -2.37
CA PHE A 95 -17.90 8.12 -1.71
C PHE A 95 -16.77 7.17 -2.12
N CYS A 96 -17.06 5.87 -2.21
CA CYS A 96 -16.13 4.86 -2.70
C CYS A 96 -15.66 5.13 -4.14
N SER A 97 -16.59 5.51 -5.03
CA SER A 97 -16.30 5.88 -6.42
C SER A 97 -15.39 7.10 -6.53
N ARG A 98 -15.66 8.16 -5.75
CA ARG A 98 -14.80 9.35 -5.70
C ARG A 98 -13.41 9.04 -5.16
N TRP A 99 -13.33 8.15 -4.18
CA TRP A 99 -12.05 7.71 -3.63
C TRP A 99 -11.22 6.97 -4.68
N MET A 100 -11.83 6.04 -5.42
CA MET A 100 -11.18 5.35 -6.54
C MET A 100 -10.68 6.31 -7.62
N GLN A 101 -11.46 7.35 -7.95
CA GLN A 101 -11.06 8.36 -8.93
C GLN A 101 -9.80 9.13 -8.51
N ILE A 102 -9.69 9.48 -7.23
CA ILE A 102 -8.52 10.18 -6.69
C ILE A 102 -7.32 9.22 -6.64
N GLU A 103 -7.53 7.98 -6.25
CA GLU A 103 -6.45 6.99 -6.15
C GLU A 103 -5.88 6.52 -7.48
N ALA A 104 -6.65 6.64 -8.57
CA ALA A 104 -6.16 6.37 -9.91
C ALA A 104 -4.94 7.23 -10.29
N PHE A 105 -4.70 8.35 -9.60
CA PHE A 105 -3.54 9.21 -9.81
C PHE A 105 -2.31 8.86 -8.95
N TYR A 106 -2.41 7.89 -8.04
CA TYR A 106 -1.29 7.48 -7.19
C TYR A 106 -0.49 6.31 -7.77
N ALA A 107 0.74 6.16 -7.30
CA ALA A 107 1.69 5.17 -7.83
C ALA A 107 1.24 3.72 -7.62
N VAL A 108 0.43 3.46 -6.58
CA VAL A 108 -0.18 2.17 -6.31
C VAL A 108 -1.62 2.41 -5.85
N PHE A 109 -2.54 1.56 -6.32
CA PHE A 109 -3.94 1.52 -5.89
C PHE A 109 -4.28 0.08 -5.49
N TRP A 110 -5.05 -0.10 -4.42
CA TRP A 110 -5.53 -1.42 -4.00
C TRP A 110 -6.94 -1.35 -3.43
N ASN A 111 -7.86 -2.10 -4.04
CA ASN A 111 -9.18 -2.31 -3.49
C ASN A 111 -9.14 -3.45 -2.46
N HIS A 112 -9.35 -3.11 -1.19
CA HIS A 112 -9.32 -4.05 -0.08
C HIS A 112 -10.52 -3.80 0.82
N ASN A 113 -11.40 -4.79 0.95
CA ASN A 113 -12.60 -4.66 1.77
C ASN A 113 -12.47 -5.43 3.10
N ALA A 114 -13.07 -4.92 4.17
CA ALA A 114 -13.09 -5.62 5.45
C ALA A 114 -14.04 -6.84 5.40
N THR A 115 -13.72 -7.91 6.14
CA THR A 115 -14.45 -9.20 6.15
C THR A 115 -15.94 -9.11 6.54
N ARG A 116 -16.42 -7.94 6.98
CA ARG A 116 -17.83 -7.68 7.34
C ARG A 116 -18.38 -6.35 6.79
N ALA A 117 -17.68 -5.75 5.84
CA ALA A 117 -18.17 -4.57 5.15
C ALA A 117 -19.02 -4.96 3.93
N ILE A 118 -19.89 -4.05 3.49
CA ILE A 118 -20.66 -4.22 2.25
C ILE A 118 -19.68 -4.35 1.08
N SER A 119 -19.95 -5.24 0.12
CA SER A 119 -19.09 -5.41 -1.06
C SER A 119 -19.10 -4.16 -1.95
N TYR A 120 -17.92 -3.60 -2.22
CA TYR A 120 -17.71 -2.49 -3.16
C TYR A 120 -16.76 -2.91 -4.29
N GLU A 121 -17.18 -3.91 -5.07
CA GLU A 121 -16.46 -4.29 -6.30
C GLU A 121 -16.74 -3.24 -7.39
N SER A 122 -15.71 -2.89 -8.16
CA SER A 122 -15.85 -2.03 -9.34
C SER A 122 -16.38 -2.88 -10.50
N TYR A 123 -17.62 -2.60 -10.93
CA TYR A 123 -18.28 -3.24 -12.08
C TYR A 123 -17.87 -2.60 -13.41
#